data_AF-A0A2E4GPU9-F1
#
_entry.id   AF-A0A2E4GPU9-F1
#
_cell.length_a   1.000
_cell.length_b   1.000
_cell.length_c   1.000
_cell.angle_alpha   90.00
_cell.angle_beta   90.00
_cell.angle_gamma   90.00
#
_symmetry.space_group_name_H-M   'P 1'
#
loop_
_entity.id
_entity.type
_entity.pdbx_description
1 polymer ?
#
loop_
_entity_poly.entity_id
_entity_poly.type
_entity_poly.pdbx_seq_one_letter_code
_entity_poly.pdbx_strand_id
1 'polypeptide(L)'
;RIGADGETVLAPGERISVDRALRAITIDAAYILNRDDRLGSIEVGKHADFTVLADDPYEVDPRNLKDIEVCDTVLAGESTN
;
A
#
# COMPACT_ATOMS: atom_id res chain seq x y z
N ARG A 1 5.88 4.89 -13.98
CA ARG A 1 6.68 5.95 -13.33
C ARG A 1 6.80 7.13 -14.29
N ILE A 2 7.01 8.34 -13.80
CA ILE A 2 7.28 9.51 -14.66
C ILE A 2 8.80 9.73 -14.70
N GLY A 3 9.34 10.00 -15.89
CA GLY A 3 10.76 10.29 -16.11
C GLY A 3 11.20 11.60 -15.46
N ALA A 4 12.51 11.82 -15.42
CA ALA A 4 13.09 13.06 -14.86
C ALA A 4 12.68 14.33 -15.64
N ASP A 5 12.24 14.16 -16.90
CA ASP A 5 11.69 15.22 -17.74
C ASP A 5 10.25 15.64 -17.35
N GLY A 6 9.61 14.92 -16.42
CA GLY A 6 8.25 15.19 -15.98
C GLY A 6 7.15 14.74 -16.96
N GLU A 7 7.51 14.24 -18.15
CA GLU A 7 6.58 13.94 -19.23
C GLU A 7 6.59 12.45 -19.62
N THR A 8 7.77 11.83 -19.64
CA THR A 8 7.92 10.48 -20.16
C THR A 8 7.32 9.45 -19.21
N VAL A 9 6.37 8.65 -19.69
CA VAL A 9 5.87 7.47 -18.96
C VAL A 9 6.83 6.31 -19.15
N LEU A 10 7.57 5.97 -18.10
CA LEU A 10 8.49 4.84 -18.11
C LEU A 10 7.75 3.51 -17.94
N ALA A 11 8.12 2.54 -18.79
CA ALA A 11 7.64 1.16 -18.80
C ALA A 11 6.10 1.04 -18.68
N PRO A 12 5.34 1.62 -19.64
CA PRO A 12 3.87 1.66 -19.54
C PRO A 12 3.24 0.27 -19.47
N GLY A 13 3.86 -0.74 -20.08
CA GLY A 13 3.41 -2.14 -20.05
C GLY A 13 3.57 -2.85 -18.70
N GLU A 14 4.34 -2.29 -17.76
CA GLU A 14 4.52 -2.83 -16.41
C GLU A 14 3.51 -2.23 -15.40
N ARG A 15 2.61 -1.36 -15.86
CA ARG A 15 1.62 -0.73 -14.98
C ARG A 15 0.61 -1.77 -14.47
N ILE A 16 0.40 -1.77 -13.16
CA ILE A 16 -0.64 -2.56 -12.50
C ILE A 16 -1.75 -1.64 -11.97
N SER A 17 -2.92 -2.22 -11.68
CA SER A 17 -4.02 -1.50 -11.02
C SER A 17 -3.65 -1.14 -9.58
N VAL A 18 -4.36 -0.14 -9.02
CA VAL A 18 -4.23 0.23 -7.61
C VAL A 18 -4.49 -0.96 -6.70
N ASP A 19 -5.57 -1.70 -6.95
CA ASP A 19 -5.90 -2.92 -6.21
C ASP A 19 -4.74 -3.92 -6.18
N ARG A 20 -4.15 -4.22 -7.34
CA ARG A 20 -3.03 -5.15 -7.44
C ARG A 20 -1.78 -4.60 -6.75
N ALA A 21 -1.56 -3.29 -6.78
CA ALA A 21 -0.45 -2.66 -6.07
C ALA A 21 -0.61 -2.78 -4.54
N LEU A 22 -1.81 -2.48 -4.01
CA LEU A 22 -2.11 -2.60 -2.58
C LEU A 22 -1.99 -4.05 -2.11
N ARG A 23 -2.54 -5.01 -2.87
CA ARG A 23 -2.37 -6.45 -2.57
C ARG A 23 -0.92 -6.89 -2.56
N ALA A 24 -0.13 -6.43 -3.54
CA ALA A 24 1.28 -6.78 -3.67
C ALA A 24 2.13 -6.37 -2.45
N ILE A 25 1.73 -5.33 -1.72
CA ILE A 25 2.40 -4.87 -0.50
C ILE A 25 1.70 -5.29 0.81
N THR A 26 0.61 -6.07 0.72
CA THR A 26 -0.17 -6.54 1.89
C THR A 26 -0.36 -8.06 1.85
N ILE A 27 -1.50 -8.55 1.37
CA ILE A 27 -1.90 -9.97 1.39
C ILE A 27 -0.92 -10.83 0.60
N ASP A 28 -0.53 -10.40 -0.60
CA ASP A 28 0.33 -11.20 -1.47
C ASP A 28 1.78 -11.23 -0.92
N ALA A 29 2.25 -10.13 -0.32
CA ALA A 29 3.54 -10.10 0.37
C ALA A 29 3.56 -11.01 1.61
N ALA A 30 2.51 -10.99 2.42
CA ALA A 30 2.40 -11.87 3.59
C ALA A 30 2.40 -13.35 3.18
N TYR A 31 1.69 -13.70 2.09
CA TYR A 31 1.69 -15.05 1.53
C TYR A 31 3.08 -15.47 1.04
N ILE A 32 3.79 -14.61 0.29
CA ILE A 32 5.16 -14.90 -0.18
C ILE A 32 6.11 -15.15 0.99
N LEU A 33 5.92 -14.46 2.11
CA LEU A 33 6.70 -14.63 3.33
C LEU A 33 6.23 -15.80 4.20
N ASN A 34 5.17 -16.51 3.79
CA ASN A 34 4.50 -17.55 4.58
C ASN A 34 4.09 -17.05 5.98
N ARG A 35 3.59 -15.81 6.03
CA ARG A 35 3.13 -15.08 7.23
C ARG A 35 1.68 -14.61 7.12
N ASP A 36 0.94 -15.08 6.12
CA ASP A 36 -0.47 -14.73 5.87
C ASP A 36 -1.41 -15.17 7.00
N ASP A 37 -0.96 -16.07 7.87
CA ASP A 37 -1.63 -16.46 9.12
C ASP A 37 -1.65 -15.32 10.17
N ARG A 38 -0.75 -14.34 10.06
CA ARG A 38 -0.58 -13.28 11.07
C ARG A 38 -0.41 -11.85 10.52
N LEU A 39 -0.17 -11.68 9.22
CA LEU A 39 0.07 -10.39 8.54
C LEU A 39 -0.77 -10.24 7.27
N GLY A 40 -0.81 -9.02 6.74
CA GLY A 40 -1.27 -8.72 5.39
C GLY A 40 -2.76 -8.44 5.23
N SER A 41 -3.59 -8.70 6.25
CA SER A 41 -4.99 -8.28 6.28
C SER A 41 -5.45 -7.90 7.68
N ILE A 42 -6.51 -7.10 7.75
CA ILE A 42 -7.16 -6.71 9.01
C ILE A 42 -8.24 -7.75 9.33
N GLU A 43 -7.84 -8.76 10.11
CA GLU A 43 -8.68 -9.88 10.52
C GLU A 43 -8.43 -10.23 11.99
N VAL A 44 -9.45 -10.75 12.67
CA VAL A 44 -9.31 -11.19 14.06
C VAL A 44 -8.25 -12.29 14.18
N GLY A 45 -7.30 -12.10 15.10
CA GLY A 45 -6.21 -13.04 15.36
C GLY A 45 -4.88 -12.67 14.68
N LYS A 46 -4.88 -11.71 13.74
CA LYS A 46 -3.65 -11.19 13.11
C LYS A 46 -3.06 -10.04 13.91
N HIS A 47 -1.80 -9.68 13.61
CA HIS A 47 -1.19 -8.49 14.18
C HIS A 47 -1.94 -7.24 13.73
N ALA A 48 -2.13 -6.31 14.66
CA ALA A 48 -2.72 -5.00 14.40
C ALA A 48 -1.67 -4.08 13.76
N ASP A 49 -1.26 -4.46 12.53
CA ASP A 49 -0.28 -3.74 11.71
C ASP A 49 -1.03 -3.11 10.53
N PHE A 50 -1.24 -1.79 10.56
CA PHE A 50 -1.93 -1.07 9.48
C PHE A 50 -1.56 0.42 9.48
N THR A 51 -1.92 1.09 8.40
CA THR A 51 -1.69 2.53 8.19
C THR A 51 -3.03 3.23 8.02
N VAL A 52 -3.17 4.40 8.63
CA VAL A 52 -4.30 5.31 8.42
C VAL A 52 -3.88 6.35 7.39
N LEU A 53 -4.60 6.39 6.26
CA LEU A 53 -4.35 7.30 5.16
C LEU A 53 -5.35 8.46 5.18
N ALA A 54 -4.90 9.67 4.81
CA ALA A 54 -5.76 10.85 4.75
C ALA A 54 -6.80 10.77 3.62
N ASP A 55 -6.48 10.06 2.54
CA ASP A 55 -7.32 9.90 1.35
C ASP A 55 -7.47 8.42 0.99
N ASP A 56 -8.57 8.10 0.29
CA ASP A 56 -8.80 6.77 -0.26
C ASP A 56 -7.90 6.55 -1.50
N PRO A 57 -6.97 5.58 -1.48
CA PRO A 57 -6.10 5.28 -2.61
C PRO A 57 -6.87 4.85 -3.88
N TYR A 58 -8.13 4.41 -3.77
CA TYR A 58 -8.96 4.04 -4.91
C TYR A 58 -9.61 5.25 -5.61
N GLU A 59 -9.70 6.39 -4.95
CA GLU A 59 -10.42 7.57 -5.45
C GLU A 59 -9.48 8.70 -5.94
N VAL A 60 -8.18 8.64 -5.61
CA VAL A 60 -7.20 9.64 -6.08
C VAL A 60 -6.66 9.32 -7.49
N ASP A 61 -6.15 10.34 -8.21
CA ASP A 61 -5.34 10.09 -9.42
C ASP A 61 -4.14 9.19 -9.02
N PRO A 62 -3.89 8.06 -9.72
CA PRO A 62 -2.75 7.19 -9.44
C PRO A 62 -1.38 7.89 -9.39
N ARG A 63 -1.24 9.08 -10.00
CA ARG A 63 -0.04 9.92 -9.91
C ARG A 63 0.18 10.52 -8.52
N ASN A 64 -0.89 10.72 -7.76
CA ASN A 64 -0.90 11.36 -6.44
C ASN A 64 -0.86 10.34 -5.29
N LEU A 65 -0.91 9.02 -5.58
CA LEU A 65 -0.85 7.97 -4.54
C LEU A 65 0.34 8.13 -3.58
N LYS A 66 1.49 8.54 -4.09
CA LYS A 66 2.72 8.77 -3.31
C LYS A 66 2.66 10.00 -2.40
N ASP A 67 1.68 10.88 -2.64
CA ASP A 67 1.52 12.15 -1.95
C ASP A 67 0.38 12.08 -0.91
N ILE A 68 -0.34 10.95 -0.81
CA ILE A 68 -1.32 10.70 0.25
C ILE A 68 -0.60 10.76 1.60
N GLU A 69 -1.08 11.60 2.50
CA GLU A 69 -0.56 11.70 3.86
C GLU A 69 -0.85 10.42 4.65
N VAL A 70 0.16 9.94 5.36
CA VAL A 70 0.02 8.90 6.38
C VAL A 70 -0.32 9.59 7.71
N CYS A 71 -1.59 9.53 8.11
CA CYS A 71 -2.06 10.12 9.37
C CYS A 71 -1.51 9.37 10.58
N ASP A 72 -1.37 8.04 10.47
CA ASP A 72 -0.80 7.20 11.52
C ASP A 72 -0.31 5.87 10.95
N THR A 73 0.63 5.24 11.63
CA THR A 73 0.99 3.83 11.44
C THR A 73 0.87 3.13 12.78
N VAL A 74 0.09 2.06 12.81
CA VAL A 74 -0.08 1.21 13.98
C VAL A 74 0.77 -0.04 13.79
N LEU A 75 1.64 -0.33 14.75
CA LEU A 75 2.50 -1.52 14.77
C LEU A 75 2.22 -2.32 16.04
N ALA A 76 1.84 -3.58 15.90
CA ALA A 76 1.47 -4.47 16.99
C ALA A 76 0.40 -3.87 17.94
N GLY A 77 -0.47 -3.00 17.41
CA GLY A 77 -1.51 -2.31 18.18
C GLY A 77 -1.08 -1.00 18.84
N GLU A 78 0.15 -0.54 18.63
CA GLU A 78 0.65 0.73 19.16
C GLU A 78 0.79 1.77 18.03
N SER A 79 0.28 2.98 18.27
CA SER A 79 0.49 4.16 17.41
C SER A 79 1.98 4.51 17.38
N THR A 80 2.48 4.90 16.21
CA THR A 80 3.88 5.32 16.02
C THR A 80 4.05 6.84 15.89
N ASN A 81 2.94 7.58 15.78
CA ASN A 81 2.88 9.04 15.83
C ASN A 81 2.66 9.59 17.25
#